data_AF-M6QJ42-F1
#
_entry.id   AF-M6QJ42-F1
#
_cell.length_a   1.000
_cell.length_b   1.000
_cell.length_c   1.000
_cell.angle_alpha   90.00
_cell.angle_beta   90.00
_cell.angle_gamma   90.00
#
_symmetry.space_group_name_H-M   'P 1'
#
loop_
_entity.id
_entity.type
_entity.pdbx_description
1 polymer ?
#
loop_
_entity_poly.entity_id
_entity_poly.type
_entity_poly.pdbx_seq_one_letter_code
_entity_poly.pdbx_strand_id
1 'polypeptide(L)'
;MKISITIILFILILNPILSEETKRTCIEGDCQNGKGKTKSEEGVIAESNFKNGKFHGLMKAYKPDAPEKYLAMYFINGKIDTSKPVSDWYENGDHYEGYYNSDMNMHGKGKLTYLDGSVQCVYEGSFQNGKKHGPGKIKCEDGTTESGEWKNDRKYFTVELDFVCRSVERVDKWEGGTVSGKLKFR
;
A
#
# COMPACT_ATOMS: atom_id res chain seq x y z
N MET A 1 -0.95 17.64 6.05
CA MET A 1 -0.85 17.57 4.58
C MET A 1 -2.11 16.88 4.07
N LYS A 2 -3.02 17.64 3.45
CA LYS A 2 -4.31 17.13 2.97
C LYS A 2 -4.02 16.17 1.82
N ILE A 3 -4.40 14.90 1.97
CA ILE A 3 -4.40 13.93 0.88
C ILE A 3 -5.38 14.49 -0.15
N SER A 4 -4.81 15.11 -1.18
CA SER A 4 -5.54 15.81 -2.22
C SER A 4 -6.38 14.79 -2.99
N ILE A 5 -7.50 15.29 -3.51
CA ILE A 5 -8.65 14.61 -4.10
C ILE A 5 -8.31 13.80 -5.38
N THR A 6 -7.03 13.61 -5.69
CA THR A 6 -6.52 12.91 -6.87
C THR A 6 -6.63 11.38 -6.80
N ILE A 7 -6.77 10.78 -5.61
CA ILE A 7 -6.99 9.32 -5.46
C ILE A 7 -8.44 8.93 -5.87
N ILE A 8 -9.37 9.89 -5.89
CA ILE A 8 -10.76 9.64 -6.32
C ILE A 8 -10.87 9.56 -7.84
N LEU A 9 -9.86 10.00 -8.61
CA LEU A 9 -9.87 9.89 -10.06
C LEU A 9 -9.46 8.50 -10.59
N PHE A 10 -9.10 7.55 -9.72
CA PHE A 10 -8.85 6.15 -10.08
C PHE A 10 -9.99 5.21 -9.65
N ILE A 11 -10.96 5.70 -8.86
CA ILE A 11 -12.12 4.93 -8.37
C ILE A 11 -13.28 4.93 -9.40
N LEU A 12 -13.23 5.76 -10.43
CA LEU A 12 -14.18 5.73 -11.55
C LEU A 12 -13.90 4.63 -12.59
N ILE A 13 -12.90 3.77 -12.35
CA ILE A 13 -12.62 2.59 -13.18
C ILE A 13 -13.34 1.33 -12.63
N LEU A 14 -14.12 1.45 -11.55
CA LEU A 14 -14.83 0.34 -10.91
C LEU A 14 -16.34 0.61 -10.73
N ASN A 15 -17.03 0.82 -11.85
CA ASN A 15 -18.18 0.00 -12.25
C ASN A 15 -18.87 0.63 -13.46
N PRO A 16 -19.01 -0.16 -14.52
CA PRO A 16 -20.23 -0.95 -14.58
C PRO A 16 -19.94 -2.45 -14.74
N ILE A 17 -20.74 -3.25 -14.04
CA ILE A 17 -21.32 -4.50 -14.56
C ILE A 17 -20.35 -5.70 -14.68
N LEU A 18 -20.90 -6.87 -14.37
CA LEU A 18 -20.32 -8.18 -14.65
C LEU A 18 -19.59 -8.22 -16.01
N SER A 19 -18.42 -8.86 -16.02
CA SER A 19 -17.84 -9.57 -17.17
C SER A 19 -17.45 -8.78 -18.42
N GLU A 20 -16.54 -7.82 -18.30
CA GLU A 20 -15.62 -7.56 -19.41
C GLU A 20 -14.22 -8.02 -19.01
N GLU A 21 -13.83 -9.21 -19.49
CA GLU A 21 -12.43 -9.59 -19.53
C GLU A 21 -11.72 -8.49 -20.33
N THR A 22 -10.92 -7.66 -19.67
CA THR A 22 -10.12 -6.63 -20.35
C THR A 22 -9.38 -7.32 -21.48
N LYS A 23 -9.74 -7.01 -22.73
CA LYS A 23 -9.27 -7.76 -23.89
C LYS A 23 -7.75 -7.63 -23.96
N ARG A 24 -7.07 -8.76 -23.78
CA ARG A 24 -5.61 -8.86 -23.78
C ARG A 24 -5.16 -9.70 -24.97
N THR A 25 -4.23 -9.17 -25.75
CA THR A 25 -3.64 -9.89 -26.89
C THR A 25 -2.33 -10.52 -26.44
N CYS A 26 -2.13 -11.82 -26.72
CA CYS A 26 -0.82 -12.45 -26.54
C CYS A 26 0.16 -11.88 -27.58
N ILE A 27 1.26 -11.30 -27.11
CA ILE A 27 2.26 -10.62 -27.97
C ILE A 27 3.61 -11.35 -27.99
N GLU A 28 3.88 -12.22 -27.01
CA GLU A 28 5.14 -12.96 -26.90
C GLU A 28 4.94 -14.24 -26.07
N GLY A 29 5.64 -15.32 -26.43
CA GLY A 29 5.66 -16.56 -25.64
C GLY A 29 4.39 -17.42 -25.72
N ASP A 30 4.23 -18.32 -24.76
CA ASP A 30 3.09 -19.24 -24.64
C ASP A 30 2.10 -18.74 -23.58
N CYS A 31 1.10 -17.98 -24.03
CA CYS A 31 0.02 -17.48 -23.18
C CYS A 31 -1.07 -18.53 -22.87
N GLN A 32 -0.88 -19.81 -23.24
CA GLN A 32 -1.79 -20.89 -22.88
C GLN A 32 -1.24 -21.72 -21.73
N ASN A 33 0.00 -22.23 -21.85
CA ASN A 33 0.57 -23.18 -20.89
C ASN A 33 2.08 -22.97 -20.63
N GLY A 34 2.56 -21.73 -20.71
CA GLY A 34 3.96 -21.42 -20.48
C GLY A 34 4.17 -19.99 -20.03
N LYS A 35 5.37 -19.45 -20.28
CA LYS A 35 5.66 -18.03 -20.04
C LYS A 35 5.19 -17.23 -21.25
N GLY A 36 4.47 -16.14 -21.00
CA GLY A 36 3.99 -15.26 -22.06
C GLY A 36 3.89 -13.81 -21.63
N LYS A 37 3.74 -12.94 -22.62
CA LYS A 37 3.41 -11.53 -22.45
C LYS A 37 2.11 -11.23 -23.17
N THR A 38 1.24 -10.51 -22.48
CA THR A 38 -0.01 -10.00 -23.05
C THR A 38 -0.03 -8.49 -23.02
N LYS A 39 -0.75 -7.87 -23.95
CA LYS A 39 -0.93 -6.41 -24.02
C LYS A 39 -2.41 -6.08 -23.96
N SER A 40 -2.80 -5.15 -23.10
CA SER A 40 -4.18 -4.59 -23.09
C SER A 40 -4.36 -3.57 -24.22
N GLU A 41 -5.61 -3.17 -24.49
CA GLU A 41 -5.92 -2.09 -25.44
C GLU A 41 -5.28 -0.75 -25.03
N GLU A 42 -5.15 -0.49 -23.73
CA GLU A 42 -4.45 0.67 -23.16
C GLU A 42 -2.92 0.58 -23.28
N GLY A 43 -2.40 -0.51 -23.82
CA GLY A 43 -0.98 -0.71 -24.07
C GLY A 43 -0.17 -1.25 -22.90
N VAL A 44 -0.81 -1.58 -21.77
CA VAL A 44 -0.15 -2.18 -20.60
C VAL A 44 0.28 -3.61 -20.91
N ILE A 45 1.56 -3.90 -20.70
CA ILE A 45 2.13 -5.23 -20.86
C ILE A 45 2.00 -5.98 -19.53
N ALA A 46 1.54 -7.23 -19.57
CA ALA A 46 1.58 -8.15 -18.44
C ALA A 46 2.38 -9.41 -18.80
N GLU A 47 3.40 -9.69 -18.00
CA GLU A 47 4.25 -10.87 -18.10
C GLU A 47 3.94 -11.85 -16.98
N SER A 48 3.72 -13.13 -17.29
CA SER A 48 3.47 -14.18 -16.29
C SER A 48 3.68 -15.58 -16.86
N ASN A 49 3.53 -16.61 -16.01
CA ASN A 49 3.22 -17.94 -16.51
C ASN A 49 1.71 -18.07 -16.72
N PHE A 50 1.32 -18.98 -17.61
CA PHE A 50 -0.05 -19.26 -17.98
C PHE A 50 -0.35 -20.75 -17.79
N LYS A 51 -1.59 -21.04 -17.42
CA LYS A 51 -2.13 -22.39 -17.37
C LYS A 51 -3.57 -22.37 -17.87
N ASN A 52 -3.85 -23.09 -18.95
CA ASN A 52 -5.14 -23.08 -19.65
C ASN A 52 -5.61 -21.63 -19.97
N GLY A 53 -4.72 -20.80 -20.49
CA GLY A 53 -5.02 -19.42 -20.89
C GLY A 53 -5.16 -18.43 -19.74
N LYS A 54 -4.97 -18.85 -18.49
CA LYS A 54 -5.11 -18.00 -17.29
C LYS A 54 -3.77 -17.70 -16.66
N PHE A 55 -3.61 -16.49 -16.12
CA PHE A 55 -2.43 -16.14 -15.33
C PHE A 55 -2.19 -17.14 -14.19
N HIS A 56 -0.93 -17.50 -13.99
CA HIS A 56 -0.48 -18.44 -12.97
C HIS A 56 0.92 -18.07 -12.46
N GLY A 57 1.10 -18.07 -11.15
CA GLY A 57 2.33 -17.59 -10.52
C GLY A 57 2.40 -16.06 -10.47
N LEU A 58 3.61 -15.53 -10.43
CA LEU A 58 3.83 -14.08 -10.40
C LEU A 58 3.50 -13.46 -11.76
N MET A 59 2.65 -12.45 -11.75
CA MET A 59 2.37 -11.56 -12.86
C MET A 59 3.04 -10.21 -12.58
N LYS A 60 3.65 -9.60 -13.59
CA LYS A 60 4.13 -8.20 -13.55
C LYS A 60 3.46 -7.41 -14.66
N ALA A 61 2.84 -6.29 -14.32
CA ALA A 61 2.19 -5.38 -15.25
C ALA A 61 2.88 -4.01 -15.27
N TYR A 62 3.20 -3.52 -16.46
CA TYR A 62 3.95 -2.27 -16.66
C TYR A 62 3.58 -1.58 -17.98
N LYS A 63 3.89 -0.29 -18.07
CA LYS A 63 3.83 0.43 -19.35
C LYS A 63 5.13 0.19 -20.14
N PRO A 64 5.10 0.09 -21.48
CA PRO A 64 6.29 -0.24 -22.28
C PRO A 64 7.44 0.78 -22.16
N ASP A 65 7.12 2.03 -21.87
CA ASP A 65 8.06 3.16 -21.71
C ASP A 65 8.72 3.22 -20.32
N ALA A 66 8.20 2.48 -19.33
CA ALA A 66 8.73 2.42 -17.97
C ALA A 66 8.62 1.00 -17.37
N PRO A 67 9.30 -0.02 -17.95
CA PRO A 67 9.20 -1.41 -17.50
C PRO A 67 9.74 -1.65 -16.08
N GLU A 68 10.58 -0.76 -15.57
CA GLU A 68 11.07 -0.76 -14.20
C GLU A 68 9.99 -0.37 -13.18
N LYS A 69 8.91 0.29 -13.62
CA LYS A 69 7.75 0.64 -12.81
C LYS A 69 6.63 -0.34 -13.09
N TYR A 70 6.35 -1.20 -12.13
CA TYR A 70 5.39 -2.27 -12.32
C TYR A 70 4.60 -2.61 -11.07
N LEU A 71 3.42 -3.15 -11.31
CA LEU A 71 2.60 -3.81 -10.30
C LEU A 71 2.75 -5.32 -10.45
N ALA A 72 2.92 -6.00 -9.33
CA ALA A 72 3.09 -7.42 -9.24
C ALA A 72 1.96 -8.07 -8.46
N MET A 73 1.57 -9.26 -8.88
CA MET A 73 0.49 -10.01 -8.24
C MET A 73 0.70 -11.50 -8.43
N TYR A 74 0.39 -12.29 -7.41
CA TYR A 74 0.33 -13.74 -7.58
C TYR A 74 -1.05 -14.17 -8.09
N PHE A 75 -1.05 -15.15 -8.99
CA PHE A 75 -2.25 -15.80 -9.48
C PHE A 75 -2.20 -17.32 -9.30
N ILE A 76 -3.34 -17.92 -8.94
CA ILE A 76 -3.57 -19.36 -8.97
C ILE A 76 -4.80 -19.60 -9.84
N ASN A 77 -4.57 -20.17 -11.03
CA ASN A 77 -5.62 -20.51 -12.00
C ASN A 77 -6.51 -19.31 -12.38
N GLY A 78 -5.89 -18.14 -12.59
CA GLY A 78 -6.57 -16.90 -12.94
C GLY A 78 -7.19 -16.15 -11.77
N LYS A 79 -7.12 -16.66 -10.54
CA LYS A 79 -7.54 -15.94 -9.33
C LYS A 79 -6.34 -15.32 -8.64
N ILE A 80 -6.50 -14.10 -8.13
CA ILE A 80 -5.48 -13.43 -7.33
C ILE A 80 -5.22 -14.23 -6.04
N ASP A 81 -3.94 -14.43 -5.72
CA ASP A 81 -3.45 -15.05 -4.49
C ASP A 81 -2.76 -13.99 -3.63
N THR A 82 -3.47 -13.47 -2.64
CA THR A 82 -2.97 -12.43 -1.73
C THR A 82 -2.16 -12.99 -0.55
N SER A 83 -2.00 -14.31 -0.46
CA SER A 83 -1.24 -14.96 0.62
C SER A 83 0.28 -14.79 0.48
N LYS A 84 0.73 -14.20 -0.64
CA LYS A 84 2.14 -14.01 -0.97
C LYS A 84 2.50 -12.53 -1.04
N PRO A 85 3.71 -12.15 -0.59
CA PRO A 85 4.16 -10.80 -0.71
C PRO A 85 4.56 -10.51 -2.17
N VAL A 86 4.46 -9.25 -2.57
CA VAL A 86 4.89 -8.74 -3.87
C VAL A 86 5.83 -7.56 -3.69
N SER A 87 6.42 -7.11 -4.80
CA SER A 87 7.31 -5.96 -4.84
C SER A 87 6.89 -5.08 -6.02
N ASP A 88 6.41 -3.87 -5.71
CA ASP A 88 5.76 -2.96 -6.65
C ASP A 88 6.50 -1.63 -6.71
N TRP A 89 6.74 -1.13 -7.93
CA TRP A 89 7.35 0.16 -8.19
C TRP A 89 6.34 1.09 -8.85
N TYR A 90 5.98 2.15 -8.16
CA TYR A 90 4.92 3.07 -8.56
C TYR A 90 5.43 4.21 -9.44
N GLU A 91 4.52 4.86 -10.16
CA GLU A 91 4.84 5.99 -11.05
C GLU A 91 5.52 7.15 -10.32
N ASN A 92 5.11 7.41 -9.08
CA ASN A 92 5.64 8.45 -8.20
C ASN A 92 7.01 8.11 -7.60
N GLY A 93 7.58 6.93 -7.90
CA GLY A 93 8.87 6.46 -7.38
C GLY A 93 8.77 5.70 -6.07
N ASP A 94 7.58 5.55 -5.49
CA ASP A 94 7.40 4.72 -4.31
C ASP A 94 7.68 3.26 -4.64
N HIS A 95 8.22 2.54 -3.66
CA HIS A 95 8.48 1.10 -3.77
C HIS A 95 7.87 0.39 -2.57
N TYR A 96 6.94 -0.52 -2.83
CA TYR A 96 6.27 -1.31 -1.81
C TYR A 96 6.71 -2.76 -1.88
N GLU A 97 7.03 -3.34 -0.73
CA GLU A 97 7.28 -4.76 -0.54
C GLU A 97 6.33 -5.27 0.55
N GLY A 98 5.36 -6.13 0.23
CA GLY A 98 4.40 -6.58 1.23
C GLY A 98 3.18 -7.29 0.65
N TYR A 99 2.12 -7.37 1.44
CA TYR A 99 0.90 -8.10 1.08
C TYR A 99 -0.24 -7.14 0.72
N TYR A 100 -1.18 -7.64 -0.06
CA TYR A 100 -2.45 -6.96 -0.34
C TYR A 100 -3.61 -7.70 0.32
N ASN A 101 -4.73 -7.02 0.52
CA ASN A 101 -6.00 -7.68 0.80
C ASN A 101 -6.76 -7.98 -0.51
N SER A 102 -7.94 -8.58 -0.39
CA SER A 102 -8.82 -8.91 -1.53
C SER A 102 -9.27 -7.69 -2.33
N ASP A 103 -9.27 -6.51 -1.71
CA ASP A 103 -9.67 -5.23 -2.32
C ASP A 103 -8.48 -4.49 -2.93
N MET A 104 -7.33 -5.17 -3.07
CA MET A 104 -6.09 -4.62 -3.64
C MET A 104 -5.51 -3.43 -2.87
N ASN A 105 -5.72 -3.39 -1.56
CA ASN A 105 -5.07 -2.42 -0.68
C ASN A 105 -3.90 -3.05 0.08
N MET A 106 -2.81 -2.31 0.28
CA MET A 106 -1.69 -2.75 1.13
C MET A 106 -2.21 -3.20 2.49
N HIS A 107 -1.81 -4.39 2.95
CA HIS A 107 -2.37 -5.02 4.13
C HIS A 107 -1.35 -5.96 4.79
N GLY A 108 -1.44 -6.13 6.11
CA GLY A 108 -0.52 -6.98 6.84
C GLY A 108 0.89 -6.39 6.89
N LYS A 109 1.93 -7.22 6.93
CA LYS A 109 3.31 -6.74 7.01
C LYS A 109 3.75 -6.14 5.67
N GLY A 110 4.48 -5.04 5.71
CA GLY A 110 5.10 -4.49 4.51
C GLY A 110 6.17 -3.46 4.80
N LYS A 111 6.83 -3.07 3.74
CA LYS A 111 7.85 -2.03 3.70
C LYS A 111 7.52 -1.10 2.54
N LEU A 112 7.42 0.19 2.82
CA LEU A 112 7.17 1.24 1.84
C LEU A 112 8.34 2.20 1.85
N THR A 113 9.04 2.28 0.73
CA THR A 113 10.04 3.31 0.43
C THR A 113 9.34 4.44 -0.32
N TYR A 114 9.49 5.67 0.14
CA TYR A 114 8.83 6.86 -0.39
C TYR A 114 9.72 8.08 -0.21
N LEU A 115 9.37 9.18 -0.89
CA LEU A 115 10.02 10.48 -0.69
C LEU A 115 9.20 11.35 0.28
N ASP A 116 9.84 11.84 1.35
CA ASP A 116 9.35 12.95 2.16
C ASP A 116 10.07 14.24 1.74
N GLY A 117 9.44 15.01 0.85
CA GLY A 117 10.11 16.08 0.13
C GLY A 117 11.21 15.52 -0.79
N SER A 118 12.47 15.81 -0.46
CA SER A 118 13.65 15.30 -1.19
C SER A 118 14.39 14.20 -0.44
N VAL A 119 13.91 13.79 0.73
CA VAL A 119 14.55 12.78 1.57
C VAL A 119 13.88 11.43 1.33
N GLN A 120 14.65 10.39 1.01
CA GLN A 120 14.09 9.04 0.97
C GLN A 120 13.83 8.54 2.39
N CYS A 121 12.62 8.05 2.60
CA CYS A 121 12.17 7.47 3.85
C CYS A 121 11.64 6.06 3.59
N VAL A 122 11.88 5.17 4.56
CA VAL A 122 11.39 3.80 4.56
C VAL A 122 10.51 3.62 5.77
N TYR A 123 9.25 3.26 5.56
CA TYR A 123 8.38 2.72 6.60
C TYR A 123 8.41 1.19 6.54
N GLU A 124 8.65 0.52 7.66
CA GLU A 124 8.54 -0.92 7.82
C GLU A 124 7.58 -1.22 8.99
N GLY A 125 6.51 -1.95 8.73
CA GLY A 125 5.49 -2.20 9.74
C GLY A 125 4.26 -2.88 9.20
N SER A 126 3.15 -2.74 9.94
CA SER A 126 1.87 -3.26 9.50
C SER A 126 1.08 -2.22 8.69
N PHE A 127 0.21 -2.72 7.81
CA PHE A 127 -0.70 -1.98 6.97
C PHE A 127 -2.13 -2.50 7.16
N GLN A 128 -3.10 -1.61 7.08
CA GLN A 128 -4.52 -1.96 7.04
C GLN A 128 -5.22 -1.05 6.04
N ASN A 129 -5.79 -1.66 4.99
CA ASN A 129 -6.56 -0.97 3.95
C ASN A 129 -5.77 0.21 3.34
N GLY A 130 -4.53 -0.05 2.96
CA GLY A 130 -3.66 0.92 2.27
C GLY A 130 -2.96 1.90 3.21
N LYS A 131 -3.17 1.80 4.53
CA LYS A 131 -2.65 2.76 5.51
C LYS A 131 -1.71 2.11 6.51
N LYS A 132 -0.70 2.84 6.97
CA LYS A 132 0.15 2.42 8.09
C LYS A 132 -0.73 2.17 9.32
N HIS A 133 -0.57 1.01 9.94
CA HIS A 133 -1.39 0.57 11.06
C HIS A 133 -0.59 -0.36 11.98
N GLY A 134 -0.86 -0.34 13.28
CA GLY A 134 -0.15 -1.17 14.27
C GLY A 134 1.32 -0.77 14.43
N PRO A 135 2.19 -1.68 14.90
CA PRO A 135 3.59 -1.36 15.13
C PRO A 135 4.32 -1.10 13.80
N GLY A 136 5.13 -0.05 13.77
CA GLY A 136 5.94 0.30 12.62
C GLY A 136 7.07 1.26 12.93
N LYS A 137 8.06 1.29 12.03
CA LYS A 137 9.26 2.11 12.11
C LYS A 137 9.47 2.89 10.81
N ILE A 138 9.82 4.16 10.92
CA ILE A 138 10.31 5.00 9.82
C ILE A 138 11.81 5.22 10.00
N LYS A 139 12.57 5.13 8.91
CA LYS A 139 13.97 5.55 8.82
C LYS A 139 14.15 6.36 7.54
N CYS A 140 14.71 7.55 7.66
CA CYS A 140 15.00 8.44 6.54
C CYS A 140 16.51 8.61 6.35
N GLU A 141 16.93 9.00 5.14
CA GLU A 141 18.34 9.21 4.79
C GLU A 141 18.99 10.37 5.54
N ASP A 142 18.21 11.36 5.98
CA ASP A 142 18.65 12.47 6.83
C ASP A 142 18.94 12.06 8.28
N GLY A 143 18.76 10.78 8.62
CA GLY A 143 18.95 10.21 9.95
C GLY A 143 17.68 10.18 10.81
N THR A 144 16.58 10.80 10.36
CA THR A 144 15.30 10.77 11.08
C THR A 144 14.84 9.33 11.28
N THR A 145 14.57 8.97 12.52
CA THR A 145 14.08 7.64 12.90
C THR A 145 12.90 7.75 13.84
N GLU A 146 11.81 7.07 13.51
CA GLU A 146 10.62 7.01 14.34
C GLU A 146 10.15 5.58 14.52
N SER A 147 9.78 5.19 15.73
CA SER A 147 9.11 3.91 15.99
C SER A 147 7.86 4.18 16.82
N GLY A 148 6.84 3.33 16.66
CA GLY A 148 5.64 3.40 17.50
C GLY A 148 4.45 2.65 16.91
N GLU A 149 3.30 2.88 17.52
CA GLU A 149 2.01 2.42 17.01
C GLU A 149 1.49 3.40 15.95
N TRP A 150 0.85 2.87 14.92
CA TRP A 150 0.26 3.62 13.81
C TRP A 150 -1.24 3.33 13.72
N LYS A 151 -2.04 4.33 13.38
CA LYS A 151 -3.46 4.16 13.11
C LYS A 151 -3.87 5.12 11.99
N ASN A 152 -4.23 4.56 10.84
CA ASN A 152 -4.67 5.30 9.66
C ASN A 152 -3.64 6.38 9.24
N ASP A 153 -2.39 5.97 9.04
CA ASP A 153 -1.23 6.81 8.67
C ASP A 153 -0.75 7.81 9.72
N ARG A 154 -1.38 7.81 10.90
CA ARG A 154 -0.98 8.69 12.01
C ARG A 154 -0.29 7.87 13.08
N LYS A 155 0.85 8.37 13.55
CA LYS A 155 1.52 7.83 14.72
C LYS A 155 0.61 8.04 15.95
N TYR A 156 0.35 6.95 16.66
CA TYR A 156 -0.46 6.92 17.87
C TYR A 156 0.48 6.86 19.07
N PHE A 157 0.25 7.72 20.05
CA PHE A 157 1.01 7.73 21.30
C PHE A 157 0.07 7.67 22.51
N THR A 158 0.57 7.06 23.59
CA THR A 158 -0.05 7.09 24.90
C THR A 158 0.81 7.95 25.80
N VAL A 159 0.23 8.96 26.44
CA VAL A 159 0.91 9.75 27.47
C VAL A 159 0.25 9.47 28.81
N GLU A 160 1.05 9.01 29.77
CA GLU A 160 0.67 9.02 31.18
C GLU A 160 1.12 10.35 31.80
N LEU A 161 0.16 11.12 32.31
CA LEU A 161 0.40 12.40 32.94
C LEU A 161 0.03 12.35 34.41
N ASP A 162 1.00 12.60 35.28
CA ASP A 162 0.78 12.87 36.69
C ASP A 162 0.50 14.37 36.87
N PHE A 163 -0.78 14.73 36.94
CA PHE A 163 -1.19 16.11 37.16
C PHE A 163 -1.27 16.44 38.66
N VAL A 164 -0.54 17.48 39.08
CA VAL A 164 -0.90 18.27 40.27
C VAL A 164 -1.80 19.40 39.80
N CYS A 165 -3.12 19.19 39.93
CA CYS A 165 -4.11 20.12 39.42
C CYS A 165 -4.16 21.39 40.31
N ARG A 166 -3.85 22.58 39.76
CA ARG A 166 -4.04 23.89 40.44
C ARG A 166 -5.31 24.61 39.97
N SER A 167 -5.71 24.41 38.72
CA SER A 167 -7.02 24.75 38.14
C SER A 167 -7.28 23.83 36.95
N VAL A 168 -8.54 23.50 36.69
CA VAL A 168 -8.96 22.73 35.50
C VAL A 168 -9.34 23.73 34.41
N GLU A 169 -8.50 23.84 33.38
CA GLU A 169 -8.89 24.50 32.13
C GLU A 169 -9.15 23.44 31.06
N ARG A 170 -10.18 23.68 30.24
CA ARG A 170 -10.63 22.74 29.21
C ARG A 170 -9.67 22.79 28.03
N VAL A 171 -9.00 21.68 27.75
CA VAL A 171 -8.21 21.53 26.51
C VAL A 171 -9.16 21.01 25.43
N ASP A 172 -9.50 21.88 24.48
CA ASP A 172 -10.57 21.59 23.51
C ASP A 172 -10.13 20.74 22.31
N LYS A 173 -8.83 20.46 22.12
CA LYS A 173 -8.38 19.67 20.97
C LYS A 173 -7.07 18.89 21.17
N TRP A 174 -7.16 17.57 21.01
CA TRP A 174 -6.02 16.66 20.85
C TRP A 174 -6.14 15.97 19.48
N GLU A 175 -5.07 15.95 18.68
CA GLU A 175 -5.01 15.15 17.45
C GLU A 175 -4.05 13.97 17.64
N GLY A 176 -4.61 12.76 17.73
CA GLY A 176 -3.87 11.50 17.62
C GLY A 176 -3.22 10.97 18.89
N GLY A 177 -4.00 10.48 19.85
CA GLY A 177 -3.50 9.75 21.02
C GLY A 177 -4.59 9.54 22.08
N THR A 178 -4.28 8.78 23.13
CA THR A 178 -5.12 8.68 24.35
C THR A 178 -4.32 9.27 25.52
N VAL A 179 -4.93 10.18 26.29
CA VAL A 179 -4.38 10.64 27.58
C VAL A 179 -5.08 9.86 28.69
N SER A 180 -4.31 9.15 29.50
CA SER A 180 -4.81 8.45 30.70
C SER A 180 -3.99 8.87 31.91
N GLY A 181 -4.65 9.19 33.03
CA GLY A 181 -3.98 9.60 34.26
C GLY A 181 -4.95 9.64 35.45
N LYS A 182 -4.40 9.57 36.67
CA LYS A 182 -5.16 9.76 37.91
C LYS A 182 -5.04 11.20 38.38
N LEU A 183 -6.16 11.90 38.52
CA LEU A 183 -6.17 13.23 39.12
C LEU A 183 -5.97 13.11 40.63
N LYS A 184 -4.95 13.78 41.18
CA LYS A 184 -4.80 13.99 42.63
C LYS A 184 -5.06 15.45 42.93
N PHE A 185 -6.13 15.72 43.68
CA PHE A 185 -6.41 17.03 44.25
C PHE A 185 -5.61 17.18 45.56
N ARG A 186 -5.05 18.36 45.79
CA ARG A 186 -4.38 18.72 47.05
C ARG A 186 -5.19 19.79 47.76
#